data_AF-A0A0F8VQJ6-F1
#
_entry.id   AF-A0A0F8VQJ6-F1
#
_cell.length_a   1.000
_cell.length_b   1.000
_cell.length_c   1.000
_cell.angle_alpha   90.00
_cell.angle_beta   90.00
_cell.angle_gamma   90.00
#
_symmetry.space_group_name_H-M   'P 1'
#
loop_
_entity.id
_entity.type
_entity.pdbx_description
1 polymer ?
#
loop_
_entity_poly.entity_id
_entity_poly.type
_entity_poly.pdbx_seq_one_letter_code
_entity_poly.pdbx_strand_id
1 'polypeptide(L)' 'MKGIEYDIEGKYNGNWEVVACEDTFLEARRRIKEYNDNEPGTSFRINRIRIKGDVK' A
#
# COMPACT_ATOMS: atom_id res chain seq x y z
N MET A 1 -8.90 4.55 -18.48
CA MET A 1 -9.73 3.79 -17.51
C MET A 1 -9.51 4.41 -16.14
N LYS A 2 -10.54 4.56 -15.29
CA LYS A 2 -10.35 5.03 -13.90
C LYS A 2 -9.99 3.80 -13.06
N GLY A 3 -8.70 3.65 -12.71
CA GLY A 3 -8.22 2.59 -11.81
C GLY A 3 -8.28 3.04 -10.35
N ILE A 4 -8.48 2.09 -9.43
CA ILE A 4 -8.23 2.31 -8.00
C ILE A 4 -7.01 1.44 -7.69
N GLU A 5 -5.98 2.06 -7.16
CA GLU A 5 -4.79 1.37 -6.63
C GLU A 5 -4.80 1.47 -5.11
N TYR A 6 -4.09 0.53 -4.49
CA TYR A 6 -3.94 0.43 -3.05
C TYR A 6 -2.45 0.42 -2.74
N ASP A 7 -1.94 1.57 -2.32
CA ASP A 7 -0.58 1.70 -1.84
C ASP A 7 -0.48 1.11 -0.44
N ILE A 8 0.62 0.42 -0.20
CA ILE A 8 0.97 -0.14 1.09
C ILE A 8 2.16 0.67 1.57
N GLU A 9 1.99 1.33 2.71
CA GLU A 9 3.01 2.17 3.29
C GLU A 9 3.56 1.54 4.57
N GLY A 10 4.87 1.48 4.71
CA GLY A 10 5.58 1.10 5.93
C GLY A 10 6.14 2.33 6.64
N LYS A 11 6.13 2.30 7.99
CA LYS A 11 6.68 3.38 8.79
C LYS A 11 8.16 3.12 9.13
N TYR A 12 9.05 3.68 8.32
CA TYR A 12 10.49 3.56 8.49
C TYR A 12 11.11 4.88 8.93
N ASN A 13 11.98 4.85 9.94
CA ASN A 13 12.67 6.03 10.47
C ASN A 13 11.74 7.23 10.80
N GLY A 14 10.49 6.94 11.17
CA GLY A 14 9.47 7.95 11.48
C GLY A 14 8.63 8.43 10.29
N ASN A 15 9.00 8.09 9.06
CA ASN A 15 8.30 8.47 7.83
C ASN A 15 7.48 7.32 7.27
N TRP A 16 6.38 7.65 6.58
CA TRP A 16 5.61 6.68 5.82
C TRP A 16 6.15 6.62 4.39
N GLU A 17 6.52 5.42 3.95
CA GLU A 17 7.07 5.17 2.62
C GLU A 17 6.26 4.09 1.92
N VAL A 18 5.93 4.30 0.64
CA VAL A 18 5.24 3.30 -0.18
C VAL A 18 6.21 2.16 -0.47
N VAL A 19 5.86 0.96 -0.03
CA VAL A 19 6.66 -0.27 -0.21
C VAL A 19 6.07 -1.20 -1.26
N ALA A 20 4.77 -1.10 -1.54
CA ALA A 20 4.09 -1.87 -2.57
C ALA A 20 2.81 -1.14 -3.02
N CYS A 21 2.34 -1.49 -4.22
CA CYS A 21 1.07 -1.03 -4.78
C CYS A 21 0.33 -2.26 -5.31
N GLU A 22 -0.97 -2.35 -5.03
CA GLU A 22 -1.81 -3.47 -5.46
C GLU A 22 -3.10 -2.96 -6.12
N ASP A 23 -3.61 -3.69 -7.11
CA ASP A 23 -4.83 -3.32 -7.85
C ASP A 23 -6.12 -3.57 -7.05
N THR A 24 -6.03 -4.39 -6.01
CA THR A 24 -7.20 -4.75 -5.19
C THR A 24 -6.92 -4.65 -3.70
N PHE A 25 -7.96 -4.29 -2.95
CA PHE A 25 -7.88 -4.22 -1.50
C PHE A 25 -7.55 -5.57 -0.85
N LEU A 26 -7.98 -6.68 -1.47
CA LEU A 26 -7.73 -8.02 -0.95
C LEU A 26 -6.24 -8.37 -1.00
N GLU A 27 -5.58 -8.10 -2.13
CA GLU A 27 -4.13 -8.30 -2.27
C GLU A 27 -3.34 -7.37 -1.34
N ALA A 28 -3.74 -6.10 -1.24
CA ALA A 28 -3.10 -5.16 -0.32
C ALA A 28 -3.17 -5.65 1.14
N ARG A 29 -4.32 -6.19 1.56
CA ARG A 29 -4.50 -6.75 2.90
C ARG A 29 -3.66 -8.01 3.12
N ARG A 30 -3.54 -8.87 2.11
CA ARG A 30 -2.69 -10.06 2.15
C ARG A 30 -1.23 -9.67 2.37
N ARG A 31 -0.74 -8.68 1.61
CA ARG A 31 0.62 -8.14 1.76
C ARG A 31 0.90 -7.55 3.14
N ILE A 32 -0.02 -6.75 3.69
CA ILE A 32 0.15 -6.21 5.05
C ILE A 32 0.29 -7.32 6.08
N LYS A 33 -0.44 -8.43 5.93
CA LYS A 33 -0.27 -9.56 6.82
C LYS A 33 1.14 -10.15 6.69
N GLU A 34 1.61 -10.40 5.48
CA GLU A 34 2.98 -10.89 5.22
C GLU A 34 4.03 -9.94 5.82
N TYR A 35 3.85 -8.63 5.67
CA TYR A 35 4.77 -7.62 6.21
C TYR A 35 4.76 -7.55 7.73
N ASN A 36 3.59 -7.59 8.38
CA ASN A 36 3.53 -7.64 9.84
C ASN A 36 4.16 -8.94 10.39
N ASP A 37 3.98 -10.07 9.71
CA ASP A 37 4.55 -11.35 10.12
C ASP A 37 6.09 -11.35 9.98
N ASN A 38 6.63 -10.65 8.96
CA ASN A 38 8.08 -10.52 8.74
C ASN A 38 8.74 -9.41 9.55
N GLU A 39 8.03 -8.31 9.81
CA GLU A 39 8.53 -7.11 10.49
C GLU A 39 7.57 -6.67 11.62
N PRO A 40 7.45 -7.45 12.71
CA PRO A 40 6.45 -7.21 13.77
C PRO A 40 6.63 -5.89 14.56
N GLY A 41 7.69 -5.13 14.30
CA GLY A 41 7.93 -3.80 14.87
C GLY A 41 7.62 -2.63 13.92
N THR A 42 7.44 -2.90 12.63
CA THR A 42 7.14 -1.88 11.63
C THR A 42 5.62 -1.73 11.52
N SER A 43 5.14 -0.49 11.58
CA SER A 43 3.72 -0.22 11.34
C SER A 43 3.46 -0.14 9.83
N PHE A 44 2.49 -0.91 9.33
CA PHE A 44 2.04 -0.86 7.93
C PHE A 44 0.61 -0.34 7.80
N ARG A 45 0.30 0.37 6.72
CA ARG A 45 -1.06 0.86 6.40
C ARG A 45 -1.37 0.77 4.90
N ILE A 46 -2.67 0.69 4.57
CA ILE A 46 -3.16 0.74 3.18
C ILE A 46 -3.69 2.15 2.91
N ASN A 47 -3.22 2.76 1.83
CA ASN A 47 -3.72 4.02 1.30
C ASN A 47 -4.42 3.77 -0.04
N ARG A 48 -5.70 4.12 -0.14
CA ARG A 48 -6.48 3.92 -1.37
C ARG A 48 -6.27 5.10 -2.31
N ILE A 49 -5.60 4.87 -3.42
CA ILE A 49 -5.30 5.87 -4.43
C ILE A 49 -6.27 5.72 -5.61
N ARG A 50 -6.82 6.85 -6.05
CA ARG A 50 -7.62 6.90 -7.27
C ARG A 50 -6.73 7.37 -8.40
N ILE A 51 -6.39 6.48 -9.33
CA ILE A 51 -5.72 6.89 -10.57
C ILE A 51 -6.76 7.64 -11.41
N LYS A 52 -6.67 8.96 -11.41
CA LYS A 52 -7.21 9.76 -12.51
C LYS A 52 -6.27 9.52 -13.66
N GLY A 53 -6.68 8.72 -14.65
CA GLY A 53 -5.89 8.53 -15.86
C GLY A 53 -5.47 9.90 -16.38
N ASP A 54 -4.17 10.14 -16.45
CA ASP A 54 -3.62 11.34 -17.06
C ASP A 54 -4.14 11.40 -18.49
N VAL A 55 -4.98 12.38 -18.76
CA VAL A 55 -5.29 12.78 -20.12
C VAL A 55 -4.10 13.63 -20.56
N LYS A 56 -3.20 13.01 -21.34
CA LYS A 56 -2.34 13.73 -22.29
C LYS A 56 -2.41 13.03 -23.63
#